data_AF-A0A377AMS7-F1
#
_entry.id   AF-A0A377AMS7-F1
#
_cell.length_a   1.000
_cell.length_b   1.000
_cell.length_c   1.000
_cell.angle_alpha   90.00
_cell.angle_beta   90.00
_cell.angle_gamma   90.00
#
_symmetry.space_group_name_H-M   'P 1'
#
loop_
_entity.id
_entity.type
_entity.pdbx_description
1 polymer ?
#
loop_
_entity_poly.entity_id
_entity_poly.type
_entity_poly.pdbx_seq_one_letter_code
_entity_poly.pdbx_strand_id
1 'polypeptide(L)'
;MLIEYVEGVELNDMPIIPENVKAEIKASMEKLHALNMLSGDPHRGNFIVSKDGVRIIDLSGKSCTAERKARDRLAMERHLGIANEIKDYGYYSVIYRTKLRKFIKKLKAKRKPHQSKRNQHGFIS
;
A
#
# COMPACT_ATOMS: atom_id res chain seq x y z
N MET A 1 -22.11 -10.60 -4.60
CA MET A 1 -21.29 -10.42 -5.82
C MET A 1 -20.76 -11.79 -6.17
N LEU A 2 -21.05 -12.29 -7.37
CA LEU A 2 -20.44 -13.53 -7.89
C LEU A 2 -19.29 -13.10 -8.80
N ILE A 3 -18.10 -13.65 -8.57
CA ILE A 3 -16.90 -13.40 -9.37
C ILE A 3 -16.36 -14.72 -9.89
N GLU A 4 -15.71 -14.67 -11.04
CA GLU A 4 -15.01 -15.82 -11.61
C GLU A 4 -13.89 -16.28 -10.67
N TYR A 5 -13.79 -17.59 -10.46
CA TYR A 5 -12.65 -18.16 -9.76
C TYR A 5 -11.42 -18.12 -10.68
N VAL A 6 -10.34 -17.52 -10.19
CA VAL A 6 -9.06 -17.50 -10.89
C VAL A 6 -8.18 -18.63 -10.35
N GLU A 7 -7.91 -19.64 -11.19
CA GLU A 7 -6.96 -20.71 -10.87
C GLU A 7 -5.53 -20.17 -10.83
N GLY A 8 -4.83 -20.32 -9.71
CA GLY A 8 -3.44 -19.88 -9.56
C GLY A 8 -2.96 -19.84 -8.12
N VAL A 9 -1.77 -19.27 -7.91
CA VAL A 9 -1.14 -19.13 -6.58
C VAL A 9 -1.16 -17.65 -6.18
N GLU A 10 -1.67 -17.34 -4.99
CA GLU A 10 -1.57 -15.98 -4.44
C GLU A 10 -0.11 -15.63 -4.10
N LEU A 11 0.29 -14.37 -4.30
CA LEU A 11 1.65 -13.97 -3.93
C LEU A 11 1.94 -14.05 -2.43
N ASN A 12 0.89 -14.13 -1.58
CA ASN A 12 1.06 -14.38 -0.15
C ASN A 12 1.75 -15.72 0.13
N ASP A 13 1.44 -16.73 -0.69
CA ASP A 13 1.98 -18.09 -0.57
C ASP A 13 3.35 -18.23 -1.25
N MET A 14 3.88 -17.14 -1.81
CA MET A 14 5.22 -17.07 -2.40
C MET A 14 6.18 -16.37 -1.41
N PRO A 15 7.14 -17.09 -0.79
CA PRO A 15 8.10 -16.48 0.12
C PRO A 15 8.90 -15.36 -0.56
N ILE A 16 9.35 -15.62 -1.79
CA ILE A 16 10.11 -14.71 -2.64
C ILE A 16 9.33 -14.52 -3.95
N ILE A 17 9.11 -13.26 -4.34
CA ILE A 17 8.46 -12.93 -5.61
C ILE A 17 9.53 -12.92 -6.71
N PRO A 18 9.45 -13.82 -7.73
CA PRO A 18 10.37 -13.84 -8.85
C PRO A 18 10.38 -12.53 -9.64
N GLU A 19 11.51 -12.18 -10.24
CA GLU A 19 11.66 -10.89 -10.93
C GLU A 19 10.79 -10.78 -12.19
N ASN A 20 10.56 -11.88 -12.91
CA ASN A 20 9.62 -11.93 -14.02
C ASN A 20 8.18 -11.64 -13.55
N VAL A 21 7.77 -12.20 -12.41
CA VAL A 21 6.45 -11.95 -11.82
C VAL A 21 6.32 -10.48 -11.39
N LYS A 22 7.37 -9.88 -10.82
CA LYS A 22 7.39 -8.43 -10.53
C LYS A 22 7.23 -7.58 -11.78
N ALA A 23 7.88 -7.95 -12.88
CA ALA A 23 7.75 -7.25 -14.16
C ALA A 23 6.30 -7.35 -14.70
N GLU A 24 5.67 -8.52 -14.61
CA GLU A 24 4.26 -8.70 -14.99
C GLU A 24 3.30 -7.91 -14.10
N ILE A 25 3.53 -7.87 -12.78
CA ILE A 25 2.76 -7.03 -11.86
C ILE A 25 2.88 -5.56 -12.26
N LYS A 26 4.11 -5.09 -12.54
CA LYS A 26 4.37 -3.71 -12.97
C LYS A 26 3.59 -3.39 -14.24
N ALA A 27 3.70 -4.22 -15.27
CA ALA A 27 2.99 -4.04 -16.54
C ALA A 27 1.46 -4.06 -16.35
N SER A 28 0.94 -4.96 -15.50
CA SER A 28 -0.49 -5.03 -15.19
C SER A 28 -1.00 -3.77 -14.47
N MET A 29 -0.22 -3.25 -13.52
CA MET A 29 -0.54 -2.01 -12.80
C MET A 29 -0.46 -0.78 -13.71
N GLU A 30 0.52 -0.72 -14.62
CA GLU A 30 0.61 0.35 -15.63
C GLU A 30 -0.61 0.33 -16.56
N LYS A 31 -1.01 -0.85 -17.04
CA LYS A 31 -2.23 -1.03 -17.85
C LYS A 31 -3.48 -0.60 -17.07
N LEU A 32 -3.61 -0.99 -15.81
CA LEU A 32 -4.72 -0.59 -14.93
C LEU A 32 -4.81 0.94 -14.80
N HIS A 33 -3.67 1.61 -14.57
CA HIS A 33 -3.60 3.06 -14.47
C HIS A 33 -3.86 3.77 -15.81
N ALA A 34 -3.48 3.16 -16.94
CA ALA A 34 -3.79 3.67 -18.28
C ALA A 34 -5.30 3.63 -18.58
N LEU A 35 -6.00 2.62 -18.05
CA LEU A 35 -7.45 2.50 -18.11
C LEU A 35 -8.21 3.38 -17.10
N ASN A 36 -7.52 4.30 -16.42
CA ASN A 36 -8.08 5.14 -15.35
C ASN A 36 -8.74 4.34 -14.21
N MET A 37 -8.16 3.19 -13.89
CA MET A 37 -8.53 2.38 -12.73
C MET A 37 -7.41 2.41 -11.70
N LEU A 38 -7.71 1.95 -10.47
CA LEU A 38 -6.76 1.89 -9.35
C LEU A 38 -6.89 0.53 -8.68
N SER A 39 -5.78 0.02 -8.17
CA SER A 39 -5.84 -1.09 -7.21
C SER A 39 -6.30 -0.53 -5.86
N GLY A 40 -5.67 0.56 -5.41
CA GLY A 40 -5.97 1.22 -4.14
C GLY A 40 -5.27 0.60 -2.93
N ASP A 41 -4.93 -0.70 -2.98
CA ASP A 41 -4.12 -1.40 -1.99
C ASP A 41 -3.34 -2.58 -2.61
N PRO A 42 -2.32 -2.32 -3.44
CA PRO A 42 -1.56 -3.39 -4.10
C PRO A 42 -0.61 -4.08 -3.10
N HIS A 43 -1.14 -5.09 -2.41
CA HIS A 43 -0.38 -6.00 -1.53
C HIS A 43 -0.39 -7.43 -2.08
N ARG A 44 0.45 -8.32 -1.53
CA ARG A 44 0.63 -9.70 -2.03
C ARG A 44 -0.68 -10.48 -2.24
N GLY A 45 -1.59 -10.48 -1.27
CA GLY A 45 -2.90 -11.14 -1.41
C GLY A 45 -3.84 -10.62 -2.51
N ASN A 46 -3.54 -9.49 -3.17
CA ASN A 46 -4.36 -8.96 -4.25
C ASN A 46 -3.87 -9.37 -5.65
N PHE A 47 -2.91 -10.29 -5.70
CA PHE A 47 -2.35 -10.80 -6.94
C PHE A 47 -2.31 -12.32 -6.95
N ILE A 48 -2.76 -12.90 -8.05
CA ILE A 48 -2.71 -14.35 -8.31
C ILE A 48 -1.83 -14.59 -9.54
N VAL A 49 -0.83 -15.46 -9.41
CA VAL A 49 -0.05 -15.98 -10.53
C VAL A 49 -0.82 -17.16 -11.13
N SER A 50 -1.41 -16.95 -12.30
CA SER A 50 -2.14 -17.97 -13.05
C SER A 50 -1.29 -18.53 -14.20
N LYS A 51 -1.80 -19.54 -14.91
CA LYS A 51 -1.17 -20.08 -16.12
C LYS A 51 -1.03 -19.02 -17.23
N ASP A 52 -1.95 -18.04 -17.26
CA ASP A 52 -2.00 -16.96 -18.25
C ASP A 52 -1.29 -15.68 -17.79
N GLY A 53 -0.55 -15.75 -16.68
CA GLY A 53 0.17 -14.61 -16.08
C GLY A 53 -0.50 -14.06 -14.82
N VAL A 54 -0.02 -12.89 -14.38
CA VAL A 54 -0.51 -12.23 -13.16
C VAL A 54 -1.91 -11.64 -13.32
N ARG A 55 -2.79 -11.92 -12.35
CA ARG A 55 -4.14 -11.37 -12.23
C ARG A 55 -4.25 -10.49 -10.98
N ILE A 56 -4.94 -9.36 -11.10
CA ILE A 56 -5.30 -8.47 -9.98
C ILE A 56 -6.75 -8.79 -9.58
N ILE A 57 -6.99 -9.11 -8.32
CA ILE A 57 -8.32 -9.60 -7.88
C ILE A 57 -9.16 -8.57 -7.12
N ASP A 58 -8.54 -7.52 -6.59
CA ASP A 58 -9.25 -6.42 -5.93
C ASP A 58 -8.85 -5.08 -6.52
N LEU A 59 -9.88 -4.30 -6.87
CA LEU A 59 -9.77 -3.00 -7.51
C LEU A 59 -10.57 -1.97 -6.75
N SER A 60 -10.03 -0.76 -6.64
CA SER A 60 -10.72 0.33 -6.01
C SER A 60 -11.74 0.96 -6.96
N GLY A 61 -12.99 1.10 -6.51
CA GLY A 61 -14.02 1.92 -7.19
C GLY A 61 -13.81 3.45 -7.07
N LYS A 62 -12.60 3.89 -6.67
CA LYS A 62 -12.26 5.28 -6.43
C LYS A 62 -11.81 5.96 -7.72
N SER A 63 -12.09 7.26 -7.85
CA SER A 63 -11.59 8.08 -8.97
C SER A 63 -10.07 8.02 -9.11
N CYS A 64 -9.61 7.86 -10.35
CA CYS A 64 -8.20 7.68 -10.67
C CYS A 64 -7.49 9.02 -10.83
N THR A 65 -6.82 9.47 -9.77
CA THR A 65 -6.04 10.73 -9.74
C THR A 65 -4.55 10.45 -9.69
N ALA A 66 -3.72 11.40 -10.12
CA ALA A 66 -2.26 11.27 -10.08
C ALA A 66 -1.72 10.97 -8.66
N GLU A 67 -2.28 11.62 -7.63
CA GLU A 67 -1.93 11.36 -6.22
C GLU A 67 -2.25 9.91 -5.82
N ARG A 68 -3.35 9.33 -6.31
CA ARG A 68 -3.75 7.94 -6.00
C ARG A 68 -2.92 6.92 -6.79
N LYS A 69 -2.65 7.16 -8.07
CA LYS A 69 -1.69 6.34 -8.85
C LYS A 69 -0.32 6.30 -8.15
N ALA A 70 0.15 7.43 -7.64
CA ALA A 70 1.39 7.50 -6.87
C ALA A 70 1.33 6.71 -5.55
N ARG A 71 0.17 6.66 -4.87
CA ARG A 71 -0.01 5.81 -3.69
C ARG A 71 0.07 4.33 -4.03
N ASP A 72 -0.54 3.89 -5.13
CA ASP A 72 -0.44 2.51 -5.60
C ASP A 72 1.04 2.15 -5.83
N ARG A 73 1.80 2.99 -6.55
CA ARG A 73 3.24 2.74 -6.80
C ARG A 73 4.05 2.67 -5.50
N LEU A 74 3.80 3.56 -4.55
CA LEU A 74 4.44 3.54 -3.22
C LEU A 74 4.06 2.31 -2.39
N ALA A 75 2.84 1.80 -2.55
CA ALA A 75 2.39 0.57 -1.90
C ALA A 75 3.06 -0.66 -2.54
N MET A 76 3.19 -0.69 -3.87
CA MET A 76 3.95 -1.75 -4.57
C MET A 76 5.41 -1.81 -4.10
N GLU A 77 6.07 -0.68 -3.94
CA GLU A 77 7.44 -0.63 -3.41
C GLU A 77 7.52 -1.23 -2.00
N ARG A 78 6.57 -0.89 -1.15
CA ARG A 78 6.53 -1.37 0.24
C ARG A 78 6.18 -2.86 0.36
N HIS A 79 5.20 -3.33 -0.40
CA HIS A 79 4.60 -4.64 -0.20
C HIS A 79 5.17 -5.72 -1.12
N LEU A 80 5.66 -5.32 -2.29
CA LEU A 80 6.10 -6.22 -3.36
C LEU A 80 7.59 -6.02 -3.72
N GLY A 81 8.22 -4.95 -3.20
CA GLY A 81 9.61 -4.62 -3.52
C GLY A 81 9.79 -4.15 -4.96
N ILE A 82 8.73 -3.65 -5.60
CA ILE A 82 8.77 -3.09 -6.97
C ILE A 82 9.02 -1.59 -6.87
N ALA A 83 10.20 -1.14 -7.27
CA ALA A 83 10.61 0.25 -7.11
C ALA A 83 9.70 1.23 -7.85
N ASN A 84 9.35 2.34 -7.22
CA ASN A 84 8.66 3.43 -7.89
C ASN A 84 9.64 4.28 -8.71
N GLU A 85 9.62 4.09 -10.03
CA GLU A 85 10.46 4.85 -10.97
C GLU A 85 9.90 6.24 -11.29
N ILE A 86 8.61 6.48 -11.02
CA ILE A 86 7.92 7.72 -11.42
C ILE A 86 7.81 8.67 -10.22
N LYS A 87 8.59 9.76 -10.28
CA LYS A 87 8.59 10.87 -9.30
C LYS A 87 7.86 12.09 -9.84
N ASP A 88 6.58 11.91 -10.14
CA ASP A 88 5.69 12.96 -10.64
C ASP A 88 5.17 13.90 -9.53
N TYR A 89 4.35 14.88 -9.91
CA TYR A 89 3.70 15.78 -8.94
C TYR A 89 2.84 15.01 -7.92
N GLY A 90 2.18 13.93 -8.35
CA GLY A 90 1.40 13.05 -7.48
C GLY A 90 2.26 12.44 -6.37
N TYR A 91 3.44 11.92 -6.72
CA TYR A 91 4.41 11.38 -5.78
C TYR A 91 4.83 12.43 -4.74
N TYR A 92 5.27 13.61 -5.17
CA TYR A 92 5.71 14.66 -4.24
C TYR A 92 4.56 15.13 -3.34
N SER A 93 3.34 15.23 -3.87
CA SER A 93 2.14 15.55 -3.08
C SER A 93 1.91 14.54 -1.95
N VAL A 94 1.99 13.22 -2.25
CA VAL A 94 1.84 12.17 -1.24
C VAL A 94 2.92 12.26 -0.16
N ILE A 95 4.19 12.42 -0.57
CA ILE A 95 5.33 12.48 0.34
C ILE A 95 5.23 13.72 1.25
N TYR A 96 4.96 14.89 0.68
CA TYR A 96 4.83 16.14 1.45
C TYR A 96 3.68 16.07 2.44
N ARG A 97 2.50 15.60 2.00
CA ARG A 97 1.33 15.43 2.87
C ARG A 97 1.61 14.47 4.02
N THR A 98 2.37 13.40 3.77
CA THR A 98 2.79 12.45 4.80
C THR A 98 3.74 13.08 5.81
N LYS A 99 4.73 13.86 5.35
CA LYS A 99 5.65 14.61 6.22
C LYS A 99 4.92 15.63 7.08
N LEU A 100 4.02 16.41 6.48
CA LEU A 100 3.20 17.40 7.17
C LEU A 100 2.34 16.75 8.27
N ARG A 101 1.66 15.64 7.97
CA ARG A 101 0.87 14.89 8.96
C ARG A 101 1.73 14.43 10.15
N LYS A 102 2.93 13.90 9.88
CA LYS A 102 3.87 13.49 10.94
C LYS A 102 4.34 14.68 11.78
N PHE A 103 4.63 15.81 11.15
CA PHE A 103 5.00 17.05 11.84
C PHE A 103 3.89 17.54 12.78
N ILE A 104 2.66 17.66 12.29
CA ILE A 104 1.49 18.05 13.10
C ILE A 104 1.28 17.07 14.27
N LYS A 105 1.42 15.75 14.04
CA LYS A 105 1.30 14.75 15.10
C LYS A 105 2.35 14.95 16.20
N LYS A 106 3.61 15.25 15.83
CA LYS A 106 4.68 15.56 16.80
C LYS A 106 4.38 16.82 17.62
N LEU A 107 3.87 17.88 16.98
CA LEU A 107 3.49 19.11 17.69
C LEU A 107 2.34 18.86 18.69
N LYS A 108 1.32 18.09 18.30
CA LYS A 108 0.21 17.72 19.20
C LYS A 108 0.67 16.83 20.35
N ALA A 109 1.61 15.91 20.12
CA ALA A 109 2.15 15.04 21.16
C ALA A 109 2.94 15.82 22.23
N LYS A 110 3.65 16.89 21.84
CA LYS A 110 4.35 17.79 22.79
C LYS A 110 3.40 18.64 23.65
N ARG A 111 2.15 18.84 23.21
CA ARG A 111 1.14 19.65 23.93
C ARG A 111 0.28 18.86 24.92
N LYS A 112 0.37 17.52 24.94
CA LYS A 112 -0.28 16.72 25.99
C LYS A 112 0.63 16.72 27.22
N PRO A 113 0.22 17.31 28.36
CA PRO A 113 0.98 17.16 29.59
C PRO A 113 1.06 15.67 29.93
N HIS A 114 2.26 15.24 30.30
CA HIS A 114 2.54 13.92 30.82
C HIS A 114 1.65 13.71 32.06
N GLN A 115 0.54 12.97 31.96
CA GLN A 115 -0.15 12.49 33.15
C GLN A 115 0.79 11.46 33.79
N SER A 116 1.55 11.93 34.78
CA SER A 116 2.34 11.07 35.65
C SER A 116 1.39 10.11 36.35
N LYS A 117 1.68 8.81 36.26
CA LYS A 117 1.05 7.79 37.10
C LYS A 117 1.40 8.10 38.55
N ARG A 118 0.49 8.79 39.25
CA ARG A 118 0.49 8.88 40.71
C ARG A 118 -0.07 7.59 41.30
N ASN A 119 0.67 7.09 42.29
CA ASN A 119 0.23 6.32 43.45
C ASN A 119 -0.42 4.95 43.21
N GLN A 120 0.36 3.88 43.47
CA GLN A 120 -0.03 2.87 44.45
C GLN A 120 1.20 2.49 45.29
N HIS A 121 1.37 3.20 46.40
CA HIS A 121 2.00 2.67 47.62
C HIS A 121 0.86 2.24 48.54
N GLY A 122 1.00 1.08 49.17
CA GLY A 122 0.07 0.50 50.14
C GLY A 122 -0.28 -0.93 49.72
N PHE A 123 -0.02 -1.99 50.47
CA PHE A 123 0.36 -2.13 51.88
C PHE A 123 1.19 -3.41 52.04
N ILE A 124 2.15 -3.36 52.97
CA ILE A 124 2.77 -4.53 53.59
C ILE A 124 1.72 -5.14 54.54
N SER A 125 1.50 -6.45 54.46
CA SER A 125 1.21 -7.37 55.58
C SER A 125 1.34 -8.79 55.07
#